data_AF-A0A6P4IE26-F1
#
_entry.id   AF-A0A6P4IE26-F1
#
_cell.length_a   1.000
_cell.length_b   1.000
_cell.length_c   1.000
_cell.angle_alpha   90.00
_cell.angle_beta   90.00
_cell.angle_gamma   90.00
#
_symmetry.space_group_name_H-M   'P 1'
#
loop_
_entity.id
_entity.type
_entity.pdbx_description
1 polymer ?
#
loop_
_entity_poly.entity_id
_entity_poly.type
_entity_poly.pdbx_seq_one_letter_code
_entity_poly.pdbx_strand_id
1 'polypeptide(L)'
;METINFNEFTPKERYEIIKAFLVKMQGANSVPSQDWHVQKFFKHYLRKFYKVPAKLVNDIAYCQRAMKSHLVAHQTIVDAFGQQEDAAKIKIKNNYLHELEEILYQLNAECQYLVLRLQDDIDRFCLAFTEHDLKPDELVITDIVSQSIVPLIVDPEVSIKPYFVVERPTEDQLLRKYFVMDNPGEESLKPVVAPEPPQPLPLVSPANVVTASRLNLQAALQRARSQNKPAEKMPENDQPKRTKELFLQSVGLCTHKEYQQLKLSMIQIQKRKLKPSEKTK
;
A
#
# COMPACT_ATOMS: atom_id res chain seq x y z
N MET A 1 -17.02 -29.76 -28.75
CA MET A 1 -15.77 -28.97 -28.76
C MET A 1 -15.02 -29.33 -27.50
N GLU A 2 -13.82 -29.87 -27.63
CA GLU A 2 -12.94 -30.14 -26.49
C GLU A 2 -12.72 -28.86 -25.71
N THR A 3 -12.90 -28.91 -24.39
CA THR A 3 -12.71 -27.76 -23.50
C THR A 3 -11.20 -27.50 -23.35
N ILE A 4 -10.64 -26.68 -24.25
CA ILE A 4 -9.27 -26.21 -24.15
C ILE A 4 -9.10 -25.47 -22.82
N ASN A 5 -8.26 -26.00 -21.93
CA ASN A 5 -7.91 -25.38 -20.68
C ASN A 5 -6.70 -24.47 -20.90
N PHE A 6 -6.92 -23.16 -21.08
CA PHE A 6 -5.82 -22.24 -21.37
C PHE A 6 -4.77 -22.16 -20.24
N ASN A 7 -5.04 -22.67 -19.04
CA ASN A 7 -4.04 -22.72 -17.97
C ASN A 7 -2.96 -23.79 -18.20
N GLU A 8 -3.14 -24.70 -19.15
CA GLU A 8 -2.12 -25.70 -19.54
C GLU A 8 -1.04 -25.10 -20.44
N PHE A 9 -1.30 -23.93 -21.03
CA PHE A 9 -0.33 -23.22 -21.85
C PHE A 9 0.59 -22.33 -21.00
N THR A 10 1.85 -22.25 -21.39
CA THR A 10 2.80 -21.27 -20.87
C THR A 10 2.32 -19.84 -21.12
N PRO A 11 2.79 -18.84 -20.36
CA PRO A 11 2.45 -17.44 -20.62
C PRO A 11 2.72 -16.99 -22.05
N LYS A 12 3.82 -17.48 -22.65
CA LYS A 12 4.19 -17.19 -24.04
C LYS A 12 3.20 -17.79 -25.03
N GLU A 13 2.83 -19.06 -24.85
CA GLU A 13 1.85 -19.72 -25.73
C GLU A 13 0.47 -19.06 -25.64
N ARG A 14 0.02 -18.68 -24.44
CA ARG A 14 -1.23 -17.92 -24.27
C ARG A 14 -1.19 -16.59 -25.04
N TYR A 15 -0.09 -15.85 -24.93
CA TYR A 15 0.11 -14.60 -25.67
C TYR A 15 0.01 -14.83 -27.18
N GLU A 16 0.69 -15.84 -27.73
CA GLU A 16 0.66 -16.13 -29.18
C GLU A 16 -0.73 -16.58 -29.66
N ILE A 17 -1.45 -17.40 -28.88
CA ILE A 17 -2.80 -17.85 -29.23
C ILE A 17 -3.77 -16.65 -29.27
N ILE A 18 -3.71 -15.77 -28.26
CA ILE A 18 -4.54 -14.57 -28.19
C ILE A 18 -4.22 -13.65 -29.38
N LYS A 19 -2.92 -13.40 -29.62
CA LYS A 19 -2.46 -12.57 -30.72
C LYS A 19 -2.96 -13.08 -32.06
N ALA A 20 -2.80 -14.37 -32.34
CA ALA A 20 -3.28 -15.00 -33.57
C ALA A 20 -4.81 -14.87 -33.72
N PHE A 21 -5.56 -15.06 -32.62
CA PHE A 21 -7.01 -14.86 -32.61
C PHE A 21 -7.39 -13.41 -32.95
N LEU A 22 -6.74 -12.43 -32.31
CA LEU A 22 -7.02 -11.00 -32.53
C LEU A 22 -6.68 -10.54 -33.95
N VAL A 23 -5.55 -11.00 -34.51
CA VAL A 23 -5.17 -10.72 -35.91
C VAL A 23 -6.22 -11.29 -36.88
N LYS A 24 -6.71 -12.50 -36.63
CA LYS A 24 -7.75 -13.12 -37.46
C LYS A 24 -9.07 -12.36 -37.41
N MET A 25 -9.43 -11.81 -36.26
CA MET A 25 -10.61 -10.96 -36.11
C MET A 25 -10.45 -9.61 -36.83
N GLN A 26 -9.27 -8.98 -36.74
CA GLN A 26 -8.99 -7.73 -37.48
C GLN A 26 -9.10 -7.91 -39.00
N GLY A 27 -8.67 -9.05 -39.54
CA GLY A 27 -8.81 -9.37 -40.97
C GLY A 27 -10.24 -9.54 -41.47
N ALA A 28 -11.23 -9.60 -40.57
CA ALA A 28 -12.66 -9.75 -40.89
C ALA A 28 -13.44 -8.40 -40.94
N ASN A 29 -12.74 -7.25 -41.06
CA ASN A 29 -13.30 -5.88 -41.08
C ASN A 29 -14.00 -5.41 -39.78
N SER A 30 -13.79 -6.08 -38.66
CA SER A 30 -14.24 -5.60 -37.34
C SER A 30 -13.20 -4.66 -36.74
N VAL A 31 -13.58 -3.44 -36.32
CA VAL A 31 -12.75 -2.60 -35.44
C VAL A 31 -12.78 -3.25 -34.05
N PRO A 32 -11.66 -3.81 -33.55
CA PRO A 32 -11.68 -4.68 -32.36
C PRO A 32 -12.21 -3.97 -31.10
N SER A 33 -11.92 -2.67 -30.96
CA SER A 33 -12.35 -1.86 -29.82
C SER A 33 -13.85 -1.55 -29.81
N GLN A 34 -14.54 -1.66 -30.95
CA GLN A 34 -15.98 -1.44 -31.11
C GLN A 34 -16.78 -2.75 -31.25
N ASP A 35 -16.10 -3.87 -31.47
CA ASP A 35 -16.74 -5.17 -31.61
C ASP A 35 -17.12 -5.74 -30.24
N TRP A 36 -18.42 -5.72 -29.96
CA TRP A 36 -19.01 -6.28 -28.73
C TRP A 36 -18.63 -7.75 -28.52
N HIS A 37 -18.44 -8.53 -29.58
CA HIS A 37 -18.04 -9.93 -29.46
C HIS A 37 -16.60 -10.07 -28.97
N VAL A 38 -15.70 -9.18 -29.41
CA VAL A 38 -14.30 -9.15 -28.96
C VAL A 38 -14.22 -8.72 -27.49
N GLN A 39 -14.98 -7.69 -27.11
CA GLN A 39 -15.08 -7.25 -25.71
C GLN A 39 -15.67 -8.33 -24.79
N LYS A 40 -16.74 -9.02 -25.23
CA LYS A 40 -17.36 -10.11 -24.48
C LYS A 40 -16.44 -11.32 -24.34
N PHE A 41 -15.69 -11.66 -25.40
CA PHE A 41 -14.66 -12.69 -25.35
C PHE A 41 -13.57 -12.33 -24.35
N PHE A 42 -13.07 -11.09 -24.40
CA PHE A 42 -12.03 -10.62 -23.49
C PHE A 42 -12.48 -10.68 -22.02
N LYS A 43 -13.70 -10.22 -21.71
CA LYS A 43 -14.29 -10.34 -20.37
C LYS A 43 -14.41 -11.80 -19.91
N HIS A 44 -14.81 -12.70 -20.80
CA HIS A 44 -14.88 -14.13 -20.49
C HIS A 44 -13.47 -14.72 -20.25
N TYR A 45 -12.51 -14.34 -21.09
CA TYR A 45 -11.12 -14.78 -21.01
C TYR A 45 -10.49 -14.35 -19.68
N LEU A 46 -10.61 -13.07 -19.30
CA LEU A 46 -10.16 -12.55 -18.01
C LEU A 46 -10.73 -13.36 -16.85
N ARG A 47 -12.06 -13.50 -16.78
CA ARG A 47 -12.73 -14.21 -15.66
C ARG A 47 -12.34 -15.67 -15.56
N LYS A 48 -12.05 -16.33 -16.68
CA LYS A 48 -11.80 -17.77 -16.72
C LYS A 48 -10.34 -18.13 -16.52
N PHE A 49 -9.41 -17.27 -16.96
CA PHE A 49 -8.00 -17.64 -17.08
C PHE A 49 -7.04 -16.73 -16.32
N TYR A 50 -7.45 -15.51 -15.96
CA TYR A 50 -6.65 -14.71 -15.05
C TYR A 50 -6.82 -15.24 -13.63
N LYS A 51 -5.71 -15.59 -13.00
CA LYS A 51 -5.66 -16.02 -11.60
C LYS A 51 -4.73 -15.08 -10.86
N VAL A 52 -5.29 -14.37 -9.88
CA VAL A 52 -4.53 -13.43 -9.08
C VAL A 52 -3.45 -14.19 -8.29
N PRO A 53 -2.18 -13.73 -8.26
CA PRO A 53 -1.12 -14.44 -7.57
C PRO A 53 -1.39 -14.59 -6.06
N ALA A 54 -1.65 -15.82 -5.60
CA ALA A 54 -2.11 -16.09 -4.24
C ALA A 54 -1.18 -15.54 -3.12
N LYS A 55 0.13 -15.62 -3.32
CA LYS A 55 1.11 -15.07 -2.37
C LYS A 55 1.03 -13.55 -2.27
N LEU A 56 0.86 -12.88 -3.41
CA LEU A 56 0.74 -11.42 -3.48
C LEU A 56 -0.58 -10.95 -2.85
N VAL A 57 -1.67 -11.68 -3.12
CA VAL A 57 -2.98 -11.45 -2.51
C VAL A 57 -2.93 -11.58 -0.99
N ASN A 58 -2.30 -12.65 -0.49
CA ASN A 58 -2.10 -12.85 0.94
C ASN A 58 -1.30 -11.71 1.58
N ASP A 59 -0.21 -11.27 0.95
CA ASP A 59 0.61 -10.18 1.48
C ASP A 59 -0.14 -8.84 1.49
N ILE A 60 -0.92 -8.53 0.44
CA ILE A 60 -1.76 -7.34 0.41
C ILE A 60 -2.80 -7.38 1.53
N ALA A 61 -3.52 -8.50 1.66
CA ALA A 61 -4.52 -8.67 2.71
C ALA A 61 -3.90 -8.57 4.10
N TYR A 62 -2.72 -9.18 4.29
CA TYR A 62 -1.96 -9.11 5.53
C TYR A 62 -1.59 -7.66 5.89
N CYS A 63 -1.00 -6.91 4.96
CA CYS A 63 -0.64 -5.51 5.18
C CYS A 63 -1.86 -4.65 5.56
N GLN A 64 -3.00 -4.87 4.90
CA GLN A 64 -4.22 -4.12 5.21
C GLN A 64 -4.79 -4.47 6.59
N ARG A 65 -4.77 -5.75 6.99
CA ARG A 65 -5.15 -6.16 8.35
C ARG A 65 -4.19 -5.59 9.40
N ALA A 66 -2.89 -5.68 9.17
CA ALA A 66 -1.88 -5.13 10.07
C ALA A 66 -2.07 -3.61 10.25
N MET A 67 -2.33 -2.89 9.16
CA MET A 67 -2.63 -1.46 9.20
C MET A 67 -3.87 -1.16 10.03
N LYS A 68 -4.94 -1.95 9.88
CA LYS A 68 -6.14 -1.85 10.73
C LYS A 68 -5.81 -2.04 12.21
N SER A 69 -5.06 -3.08 12.58
CA SER A 69 -4.67 -3.31 13.98
C SER A 69 -3.82 -2.18 14.56
N HIS A 70 -2.89 -1.60 13.79
CA HIS A 70 -2.08 -0.47 14.24
C HIS A 70 -2.90 0.82 14.37
N LEU A 71 -3.87 1.06 13.49
CA LEU A 71 -4.81 2.18 13.60
C LEU A 71 -5.72 2.04 14.83
N VAL A 72 -6.21 0.83 15.09
CA VAL A 72 -7.00 0.55 16.31
C VAL A 72 -6.16 0.81 17.55
N ALA A 73 -4.94 0.27 17.62
CA ALA A 73 -4.03 0.52 18.75
C ALA A 73 -3.73 2.02 18.94
N HIS A 74 -3.50 2.74 17.84
CA HIS A 74 -3.31 4.19 17.87
C HIS A 74 -4.53 4.90 18.48
N GLN A 75 -5.74 4.58 18.00
CA GLN A 75 -6.99 5.14 18.52
C GLN A 75 -7.17 4.81 20.01
N THR A 76 -6.92 3.56 20.41
CA THR A 76 -7.00 3.13 21.83
C THR A 76 -6.06 3.93 22.72
N ILE A 77 -4.83 4.22 22.28
CA ILE A 77 -3.89 5.07 23.03
C ILE A 77 -4.38 6.51 23.10
N VAL A 78 -4.93 7.07 22.01
CA VAL A 78 -5.51 8.42 22.04
C VAL A 78 -6.64 8.50 23.07
N ASP A 79 -7.54 7.51 23.06
CA ASP A 79 -8.70 7.47 23.95
C ASP A 79 -8.29 7.27 25.42
N ALA A 80 -7.38 6.33 25.70
CA ALA A 80 -6.93 6.04 27.06
C ALA A 80 -6.18 7.21 27.72
N PHE A 81 -5.55 8.08 26.94
CA PHE A 81 -4.83 9.25 27.43
C PHE A 81 -5.55 10.59 27.14
N GLY A 82 -6.81 10.55 26.69
CA GLY A 82 -7.55 11.71 26.21
C GLY A 82 -7.81 12.81 27.25
N GLN A 83 -7.82 12.46 28.54
CA GLN A 83 -8.07 13.37 29.68
C GLN A 83 -6.83 13.56 30.57
N GLN A 84 -5.65 13.15 30.11
CA GLN A 84 -4.45 13.13 30.95
C GLN A 84 -3.78 14.51 30.97
N GLU A 85 -3.69 15.13 32.15
CA GLU A 85 -3.04 16.45 32.34
C GLU A 85 -1.57 16.34 32.75
N ASP A 86 -1.12 15.14 33.14
CA ASP A 86 0.27 14.87 33.52
C ASP A 86 1.20 14.94 32.30
N ALA A 87 2.11 15.93 32.31
CA ALA A 87 3.08 16.18 31.26
C ALA A 87 3.98 14.96 30.96
N ALA A 88 4.31 14.13 31.96
CA ALA A 88 5.10 12.92 31.75
C ALA A 88 4.31 11.89 30.94
N LYS A 89 3.04 11.68 31.28
CA LYS A 89 2.15 10.75 30.58
C LYS A 89 1.77 11.25 29.18
N ILE A 90 1.63 12.56 28.99
CA ILE A 90 1.46 13.17 27.66
C ILE A 90 2.68 12.90 26.77
N LYS A 91 3.90 13.06 27.31
CA LYS A 91 5.14 12.80 26.56
C LYS A 91 5.23 11.32 26.16
N ILE A 92 4.91 10.40 27.08
CA ILE A 92 4.88 8.96 26.80
C ILE A 92 3.87 8.64 25.69
N LYS A 93 2.63 9.16 25.79
CA LYS A 93 1.61 9.03 24.74
C LYS A 93 2.14 9.46 23.38
N ASN A 94 2.70 10.68 23.29
CA ASN A 94 3.17 11.21 22.01
C ASN A 94 4.30 10.35 21.41
N ASN A 95 5.17 9.79 22.23
CA ASN A 95 6.20 8.85 21.75
C ASN A 95 5.58 7.57 21.17
N TYR A 96 4.56 7.00 21.84
CA TYR A 96 3.87 5.81 21.34
C TYR A 96 3.13 6.08 20.03
N LEU A 97 2.43 7.22 19.94
CA LEU A 97 1.73 7.61 18.71
C LEU A 97 2.72 7.82 17.56
N HIS A 98 3.83 8.51 17.81
CA HIS A 98 4.85 8.71 16.78
C HIS A 98 5.47 7.40 16.29
N GLU A 99 5.73 6.45 17.19
CA GLU A 99 6.21 5.12 16.81
C GLU A 99 5.17 4.38 15.93
N LEU A 100 3.90 4.41 16.31
CA LEU A 100 2.82 3.79 15.53
C LEU A 100 2.65 4.46 14.16
N GLU A 101 2.75 5.79 14.08
CA GLU A 101 2.68 6.54 12.83
C GLU A 101 3.81 6.15 11.87
N GLU A 102 5.05 6.05 12.35
CA GLU A 102 6.20 5.58 11.55
C GLU A 102 5.97 4.17 11.01
N ILE A 103 5.44 3.26 11.83
CA ILE A 103 5.10 1.90 11.40
C ILE A 103 3.97 1.91 10.36
N LEU A 104 2.93 2.73 10.56
CA LEU A 104 1.83 2.89 9.63
C LEU A 104 2.30 3.45 8.27
N TYR A 105 3.24 4.39 8.26
CA TYR A 105 3.84 4.90 7.03
C TYR A 105 4.58 3.80 6.26
N GLN A 106 5.37 2.99 6.97
CA GLN A 106 6.08 1.85 6.36
C GLN A 106 5.10 0.81 5.81
N LEU A 107 4.07 0.45 6.59
CA LEU A 107 3.04 -0.51 6.18
C LEU A 107 2.25 -0.04 4.96
N ASN A 108 1.90 1.24 4.91
CA ASN A 108 1.21 1.82 3.76
C ASN A 108 2.10 1.83 2.51
N ALA A 109 3.38 2.19 2.64
CA ALA A 109 4.33 2.14 1.52
C ALA A 109 4.51 0.70 1.00
N GLU A 110 4.65 -0.26 1.90
CA GLU A 110 4.75 -1.69 1.59
C GLU A 110 3.49 -2.20 0.87
N CYS A 111 2.30 -1.87 1.39
CA CYS A 111 1.03 -2.23 0.76
C CYS A 111 0.88 -1.62 -0.64
N GLN A 112 1.25 -0.35 -0.82
CA GLN A 112 1.19 0.32 -2.14
C GLN A 112 2.13 -0.33 -3.14
N TYR A 113 3.34 -0.70 -2.71
CA TYR A 113 4.27 -1.43 -3.56
C TYR A 113 3.70 -2.77 -4.03
N LEU A 114 3.04 -3.54 -3.15
CA LEU A 114 2.40 -4.79 -3.53
C LEU A 114 1.25 -4.58 -4.52
N VAL A 115 0.44 -3.53 -4.33
CA VAL A 115 -0.64 -3.18 -5.27
C VAL A 115 -0.08 -2.81 -6.65
N LEU A 116 1.04 -2.08 -6.71
CA LEU A 116 1.73 -1.80 -7.98
C LEU A 116 2.23 -3.08 -8.65
N ARG A 117 2.81 -4.02 -7.89
CA ARG A 117 3.21 -5.33 -8.43
C ARG A 117 2.03 -6.13 -8.97
N LEU A 118 0.87 -6.01 -8.34
CA LEU A 118 -0.35 -6.65 -8.81
C LEU A 118 -0.82 -6.00 -10.11
N GLN A 119 -0.75 -4.67 -10.20
CA GLN A 119 -1.05 -3.96 -11.44
C GLN A 119 -0.11 -4.42 -12.58
N ASP A 120 1.19 -4.50 -12.33
CA ASP A 120 2.17 -4.99 -13.33
C ASP A 120 1.87 -6.43 -13.80
N ASP A 121 1.39 -7.30 -12.90
CA ASP A 121 1.00 -8.67 -13.24
C ASP A 121 -0.25 -8.71 -14.14
N ILE A 122 -1.25 -7.89 -13.81
CA ILE A 122 -2.47 -7.70 -14.61
C ILE A 122 -2.11 -7.14 -15.99
N ASP A 123 -1.29 -6.10 -16.05
CA ASP A 123 -0.90 -5.44 -17.29
C ASP A 123 -0.13 -6.41 -18.20
N ARG A 124 0.76 -7.22 -17.61
CA ARG A 124 1.47 -8.28 -18.35
C ARG A 124 0.52 -9.35 -18.88
N PHE A 125 -0.50 -9.73 -18.10
CA PHE A 125 -1.53 -10.66 -18.57
C PHE A 125 -2.38 -10.07 -19.71
N CYS A 126 -2.64 -8.76 -19.64
CA CYS A 126 -3.46 -8.04 -20.62
C CYS A 126 -2.67 -7.57 -21.86
N LEU A 127 -1.35 -7.74 -21.89
CA LEU A 127 -0.46 -7.18 -22.91
C LEU A 127 -0.88 -7.53 -24.34
N ALA A 128 -1.24 -8.79 -24.58
CA ALA A 128 -1.68 -9.26 -25.91
C ALA A 128 -2.94 -8.53 -26.42
N PHE A 129 -3.74 -7.96 -25.52
CA PHE A 129 -4.96 -7.24 -25.88
C PHE A 129 -4.68 -5.74 -26.03
N THR A 130 -3.88 -5.16 -25.14
CA THR A 130 -3.53 -3.73 -25.18
C THR A 130 -2.70 -3.38 -26.41
N GLU A 131 -1.84 -4.30 -26.89
CA GLU A 131 -1.09 -4.14 -28.16
C GLU A 131 -2.00 -4.07 -29.40
N HIS A 132 -3.25 -4.52 -29.31
CA HIS A 132 -4.24 -4.51 -30.39
C HIS A 132 -5.35 -3.47 -30.15
N ASP A 133 -5.07 -2.41 -29.38
CA ASP A 133 -6.00 -1.33 -29.03
C ASP A 133 -7.26 -1.78 -28.26
N LEU A 134 -7.23 -2.96 -27.65
CA LEU A 134 -8.28 -3.41 -26.74
C LEU A 134 -7.96 -2.94 -25.33
N LYS A 135 -8.82 -2.06 -24.81
CA LYS A 135 -8.73 -1.63 -23.41
C LYS A 135 -9.37 -2.67 -22.50
N PRO A 136 -8.64 -3.14 -21.48
CA PRO A 136 -9.23 -4.03 -20.51
C PRO A 136 -10.39 -3.39 -19.75
N ASP A 137 -11.44 -4.17 -19.49
CA ASP A 137 -12.56 -3.72 -18.65
C ASP A 137 -12.10 -3.62 -17.19
N GLU A 138 -11.81 -2.39 -16.76
CA GLU A 138 -11.36 -2.08 -15.40
C GLU A 138 -12.33 -2.58 -14.32
N LEU A 139 -13.64 -2.60 -14.60
CA LEU A 139 -14.64 -3.11 -13.66
C LEU A 139 -14.51 -4.62 -13.47
N VAL A 140 -14.21 -5.35 -14.54
CA VAL A 140 -13.99 -6.80 -14.47
C VAL A 140 -12.72 -7.12 -13.73
N ILE A 141 -11.64 -6.38 -13.99
CA ILE A 141 -10.37 -6.53 -13.26
C ILE A 141 -10.60 -6.24 -11.76
N THR A 142 -11.26 -5.13 -11.46
CA THR A 142 -11.57 -4.74 -10.07
C THR A 142 -12.42 -5.81 -9.38
N ASP A 143 -13.42 -6.37 -10.06
CA ASP A 143 -14.26 -7.46 -9.54
C ASP A 143 -13.43 -8.71 -9.22
N ILE A 144 -12.58 -9.17 -10.15
CA ILE A 144 -11.71 -10.34 -9.94
C ILE A 144 -10.74 -10.12 -8.76
N VAL A 145 -10.11 -8.95 -8.70
CA VAL A 145 -9.15 -8.60 -7.64
C VAL A 145 -9.87 -8.48 -6.30
N SER A 146 -11.01 -7.80 -6.24
CA SER A 146 -11.79 -7.61 -5.02
C SER A 146 -12.31 -8.93 -4.46
N GLN A 147 -12.82 -9.82 -5.33
CA GLN A 147 -13.25 -11.17 -4.93
C GLN A 147 -12.10 -12.00 -4.33
N SER A 148 -10.86 -11.73 -4.74
CA SER A 148 -9.68 -12.44 -4.25
C SER A 148 -9.15 -11.85 -2.93
N ILE A 149 -9.20 -10.52 -2.77
CA ILE A 149 -8.53 -9.80 -1.68
C ILE A 149 -9.50 -9.48 -0.52
N VAL A 150 -10.72 -9.00 -0.80
CA VAL A 150 -11.66 -8.48 0.22
C VAL A 150 -12.07 -9.54 1.25
N PRO A 151 -12.43 -10.78 0.88
CA PRO A 151 -12.77 -11.80 1.87
C PRO A 151 -11.63 -12.04 2.87
N LEU A 152 -10.39 -12.00 2.37
CA LEU A 152 -9.19 -12.13 3.18
C LEU A 152 -8.91 -10.89 4.03
N ILE A 153 -9.58 -9.75 3.88
CA ILE A 153 -9.38 -8.60 4.77
C ILE A 153 -10.47 -8.58 5.85
N VAL A 154 -11.69 -8.91 5.45
CA VAL A 154 -12.88 -8.73 6.29
C VAL A 154 -13.09 -9.89 7.26
N ASP A 155 -12.73 -11.12 6.89
CA ASP A 155 -12.99 -12.30 7.71
C ASP A 155 -11.91 -12.53 8.79
N PRO A 156 -12.17 -12.25 10.08
CA PRO A 156 -11.17 -12.41 11.13
C PRO A 156 -10.72 -13.86 11.36
N GLU A 157 -11.55 -14.84 11.00
CA GLU A 157 -11.28 -16.27 11.24
C GLU A 157 -10.23 -16.84 10.28
N VAL A 158 -10.03 -16.18 9.13
CA VAL A 158 -9.02 -16.58 8.17
C VAL A 158 -7.63 -16.19 8.69
N SER A 159 -6.82 -17.18 9.02
CA SER A 159 -5.41 -16.95 9.35
C SER A 159 -4.61 -16.62 8.09
N ILE A 160 -3.92 -15.47 8.09
CA ILE A 160 -3.09 -15.01 6.98
C ILE A 160 -1.65 -14.92 7.44
N LYS A 161 -0.77 -15.64 6.76
CA LYS A 161 0.66 -15.58 6.98
C LYS A 161 1.34 -14.79 5.85
N PRO A 162 2.22 -13.84 6.18
CA PRO A 162 2.97 -13.11 5.17
C PRO A 162 4.04 -13.99 4.51
N TYR A 163 4.32 -13.71 3.24
CA TYR A 163 5.30 -14.40 2.40
C TYR A 163 6.52 -13.52 2.12
N PHE A 164 6.30 -12.31 1.63
CA PHE A 164 7.37 -11.38 1.25
C PHE A 164 7.46 -10.14 2.14
N VAL A 165 6.46 -9.92 2.99
CA VAL A 165 6.37 -8.76 3.89
C VAL A 165 6.80 -9.11 5.31
N VAL A 166 7.23 -8.08 6.04
CA VAL A 166 7.68 -8.25 7.42
C VAL A 166 6.49 -8.55 8.33
N GLU A 167 6.62 -9.60 9.16
CA GLU A 167 5.62 -9.94 10.16
C GLU A 167 5.51 -8.83 11.21
N ARG A 168 4.27 -8.44 11.52
CA ARG A 168 3.93 -7.35 12.43
C ARG A 168 3.25 -7.88 13.69
N PRO A 169 3.37 -7.14 14.81
CA PRO A 169 2.65 -7.50 16.02
C PRO A 169 1.14 -7.50 15.80
N THR A 170 0.45 -8.43 16.48
CA THR A 170 -1.01 -8.44 16.52
C THR A 170 -1.53 -7.29 17.40
N GLU A 171 -2.82 -6.99 17.29
CA GLU A 171 -3.47 -5.98 18.15
C GLU A 171 -3.21 -6.24 19.64
N ASP A 172 -3.40 -7.47 20.11
CA ASP A 172 -3.11 -7.85 21.51
C ASP A 172 -1.66 -7.60 21.92
N GLN A 173 -0.71 -7.88 21.02
CA GLN A 173 0.71 -7.66 21.27
C GLN A 173 1.04 -6.16 21.34
N LEU A 174 0.41 -5.34 20.48
CA LEU A 174 0.52 -3.88 20.53
C LEU A 174 -0.06 -3.33 21.84
N LEU A 175 -1.26 -3.78 22.22
CA LEU A 175 -1.89 -3.34 23.47
C LEU A 175 -1.05 -3.71 24.69
N ARG A 176 -0.50 -4.93 24.74
CA ARG A 176 0.43 -5.32 25.81
C ARG A 176 1.66 -4.43 25.85
N LYS A 177 2.24 -4.11 24.69
CA LYS A 177 3.42 -3.24 24.59
C LYS A 177 3.17 -1.82 25.14
N TYR A 178 1.98 -1.25 24.89
CA TYR A 178 1.69 0.15 25.23
C TYR A 178 0.94 0.35 26.55
N PHE A 179 0.21 -0.66 27.03
CA PHE A 179 -0.61 -0.56 28.24
C PHE A 179 -0.06 -1.36 29.43
N VAL A 180 0.83 -2.33 29.22
CA VAL A 180 1.51 -3.02 30.32
C VAL A 180 2.86 -2.36 30.54
N MET A 181 2.90 -1.39 31.46
CA MET A 181 4.13 -1.02 32.15
C MET A 181 3.91 -0.97 33.67
N ASP A 182 4.74 -1.75 34.35
CA ASP A 182 5.05 -1.85 35.79
C ASP A 182 4.06 -2.59 36.73
N ASN A 183 4.29 -3.89 36.92
CA ASN A 183 4.35 -4.41 38.29
C ASN A 183 5.79 -4.17 38.79
N PRO A 184 6.02 -3.26 39.75
CA PRO A 184 7.29 -3.16 40.44
C PRO A 184 7.33 -4.23 41.54
N GLY A 185 7.73 -5.45 41.18
CA GLY A 185 7.91 -6.53 42.16
C GLY A 185 8.15 -7.88 41.52
N GLU A 186 9.43 -8.30 41.48
CA GLU A 186 9.97 -9.66 41.28
C GLU A 186 9.63 -10.33 39.92
N GLU A 187 10.59 -10.65 39.05
CA GLU A 187 11.82 -11.41 39.32
C GLU A 187 13.07 -10.93 38.53
N SER A 188 14.15 -10.86 39.31
CA SER A 188 15.58 -10.91 39.02
C SER A 188 16.09 -11.50 37.70
N LEU A 189 16.97 -10.72 37.07
CA LEU A 189 18.39 -11.05 36.79
C LEU A 189 18.70 -12.52 36.42
N LYS A 190 18.94 -12.75 35.13
CA LYS A 190 20.07 -13.61 34.72
C LYS A 190 21.19 -12.70 34.20
N PRO A 191 22.39 -12.70 34.82
CA PRO A 191 23.53 -12.02 34.24
C PRO A 191 23.95 -12.79 32.99
N VAL A 192 23.84 -12.15 31.83
CA VAL A 192 24.47 -12.63 30.61
C VAL A 192 25.97 -12.57 30.85
N VAL A 193 26.58 -13.75 30.99
CA VAL A 193 28.03 -13.93 30.99
C VAL A 193 28.58 -13.32 29.69
N ALA A 194 29.55 -12.42 29.83
CA ALA A 194 30.28 -11.82 28.74
C ALA A 194 30.98 -12.91 27.89
N PRO A 195 30.92 -12.86 26.55
CA PRO A 195 31.89 -13.57 25.74
C PRO A 195 33.19 -12.76 25.65
N GLU A 196 34.31 -13.44 25.85
CA GLU A 196 35.67 -12.98 25.57
C GLU A 196 35.85 -12.44 24.13
N PRO A 197 36.85 -11.57 23.90
CA PRO A 197 36.99 -10.79 22.68
C PRO A 197 37.58 -11.61 21.51
N PRO A 198 37.03 -11.53 20.30
CA PRO A 198 37.71 -12.05 19.12
C PRO A 198 38.83 -11.11 18.65
N GLN A 199 39.98 -11.71 18.35
CA GLN A 199 41.17 -11.09 17.73
C GLN A 199 40.87 -10.38 16.39
N PRO A 200 41.71 -9.41 15.96
CA PRO A 200 41.40 -8.51 14.87
C PRO A 200 41.70 -9.09 13.49
N LEU A 201 40.73 -9.00 12.58
CA LEU A 201 40.87 -9.20 11.13
C LEU A 201 40.46 -7.91 10.38
N PRO A 202 41.00 -7.69 9.17
CA PRO A 202 41.47 -6.37 8.74
C PRO A 202 40.36 -5.37 8.40
N LEU A 203 40.61 -4.15 8.85
CA LEU A 203 39.79 -2.95 8.66
C LEU A 203 39.61 -2.63 7.16
N VAL A 204 38.44 -2.93 6.59
CA VAL A 204 37.98 -2.32 5.34
C VAL A 204 36.81 -1.41 5.69
N SER A 205 37.05 -0.11 5.61
CA SER A 205 36.12 0.95 5.99
C SER A 205 34.75 0.78 5.28
N PRO A 206 33.63 0.62 6.03
CA PRO A 206 32.28 0.53 5.46
C PRO A 206 31.77 1.86 4.89
N ALA A 207 32.49 2.97 5.12
CA ALA A 207 32.10 4.28 4.63
C ALA A 207 32.18 4.39 3.10
N ASN A 208 33.03 3.60 2.43
CA ASN A 208 33.25 3.69 0.98
C ASN A 208 32.22 2.92 0.16
N VAL A 209 31.61 1.86 0.70
CA VAL A 209 30.61 1.05 -0.03
C VAL A 209 29.24 1.72 -0.02
N VAL A 210 28.87 2.33 1.11
CA VAL A 210 27.58 3.04 1.26
C VAL A 210 27.56 4.34 0.45
N THR A 211 28.69 5.06 0.40
CA THR A 211 28.84 6.26 -0.44
C THR A 211 28.83 5.92 -1.92
N ALA A 212 29.50 4.84 -2.34
CA ALA A 212 29.43 4.34 -3.72
C ALA A 212 28.01 3.93 -4.12
N SER A 213 27.27 3.24 -3.24
CA SER A 213 25.88 2.85 -3.49
C SER A 213 24.94 4.06 -3.60
N ARG A 214 25.11 5.08 -2.75
CA ARG A 214 24.31 6.33 -2.81
C ARG A 214 24.58 7.12 -4.09
N LEU A 215 25.84 7.23 -4.51
CA LEU A 215 26.21 7.89 -5.76
C LEU A 215 25.64 7.16 -6.98
N ASN A 216 25.63 5.83 -6.96
CA ASN A 216 25.08 5.04 -8.07
C ASN A 216 23.54 5.19 -8.18
N LEU A 217 22.85 5.23 -7.03
CA LEU A 217 21.40 5.44 -6.98
C LEU A 217 21.03 6.87 -7.44
N GLN A 218 21.83 7.87 -7.06
CA GLN A 218 21.64 9.25 -7.50
C GLN A 218 21.89 9.42 -9.01
N ALA A 219 22.91 8.75 -9.56
CA ALA A 219 23.18 8.74 -10.99
C ALA A 219 22.11 7.98 -11.80
N ALA A 220 21.50 6.93 -11.24
CA ALA A 220 20.38 6.23 -11.85
C ALA A 220 19.10 7.09 -11.88
N LEU A 221 18.80 7.81 -10.79
CA LEU A 221 17.67 8.72 -10.70
C LEU A 221 17.82 9.94 -11.64
N GLN A 222 19.03 10.47 -11.81
CA GLN A 222 19.28 11.54 -12.78
C GLN A 222 19.10 11.06 -14.22
N ARG A 223 19.55 9.84 -14.56
CA ARG A 223 19.30 9.23 -15.87
C ARG A 223 17.81 9.06 -16.16
N ALA A 224 17.03 8.55 -15.19
CA ALA A 224 15.59 8.40 -15.32
C ALA A 224 14.85 9.74 -15.50
N ARG A 225 15.32 10.81 -14.83
CA ARG A 225 14.74 12.16 -14.98
C ARG A 225 15.07 12.81 -16.32
N SER A 226 16.27 12.55 -16.86
CA SER A 226 16.67 13.09 -18.17
C SER A 226 15.97 12.43 -19.38
N GLN A 227 15.37 11.26 -19.19
CA GLN A 227 14.66 10.54 -20.27
C GLN A 227 13.16 10.85 -20.33
N ASN A 228 12.59 11.53 -19.33
CA ASN A 228 11.18 11.91 -19.33
C ASN A 228 10.98 13.32 -19.91
N LYS A 229 10.55 13.40 -21.17
CA LYS A 229 9.85 14.59 -21.68
C LYS A 229 8.48 14.68 -20.99
N PRO A 230 8.03 15.88 -20.57
CA PRO A 230 6.72 16.03 -19.94
C PRO A 230 5.62 15.72 -20.96
N ALA A 231 4.73 14.79 -20.61
CA ALA A 231 3.52 14.51 -21.36
C ALA A 231 2.60 15.73 -21.34
N GLU A 232 2.09 16.11 -22.51
CA GLU A 232 1.06 17.12 -22.68
C GLU A 232 -0.20 16.75 -21.88
N LYS A 233 -0.78 17.75 -21.22
CA LYS A 233 -2.00 17.64 -20.42
C LYS A 233 -3.19 17.31 -21.33
N MET A 234 -3.74 16.12 -21.18
CA MET A 234 -5.10 15.78 -21.59
C MET A 234 -6.08 16.00 -20.41
N PRO A 235 -7.35 16.35 -20.67
CA PRO A 235 -8.26 16.86 -19.64
C PRO A 235 -8.68 15.77 -18.65
N GLU A 236 -8.67 16.12 -17.36
CA GLU A 236 -9.13 15.30 -16.25
C GLU A 236 -10.64 14.99 -16.40
N ASN A 237 -10.97 13.70 -16.42
CA ASN A 237 -12.33 13.23 -16.17
C ASN A 237 -12.54 13.15 -14.64
N ASP A 238 -13.62 13.76 -14.12
CA ASP A 238 -13.85 14.06 -12.69
C ASP A 238 -14.19 12.85 -11.78
N GLN A 239 -14.18 11.63 -12.32
CA GLN A 239 -14.65 10.43 -11.62
C GLN A 239 -13.70 9.84 -10.55
N PRO A 240 -12.36 9.79 -10.70
CA PRO A 240 -11.47 9.10 -9.76
C PRO A 240 -11.28 9.86 -8.44
N LYS A 241 -11.55 11.18 -8.41
CA LYS A 241 -11.46 12.00 -7.19
C LYS A 241 -12.54 11.60 -6.17
N ARG A 242 -13.73 11.23 -6.65
CA ARG A 242 -14.89 10.93 -5.80
C ARG A 242 -14.76 9.60 -5.06
N THR A 243 -14.20 8.56 -5.70
CA THR A 243 -14.03 7.24 -5.07
C THR A 243 -12.98 7.27 -3.95
N LYS A 244 -11.88 8.02 -4.15
CA LYS A 244 -10.85 8.22 -3.14
C LYS A 244 -11.40 9.00 -1.93
N GLU A 245 -12.22 10.02 -2.16
CA GLU A 245 -12.86 10.79 -1.10
C GLU A 245 -13.85 9.93 -0.29
N LEU A 246 -14.67 9.11 -0.96
CA LEU A 246 -15.60 8.18 -0.29
C LEU A 246 -14.89 7.11 0.54
N PHE A 247 -13.78 6.57 0.02
CA PHE A 247 -12.97 5.61 0.77
C PHE A 247 -12.40 6.24 2.04
N LEU A 248 -11.75 7.42 1.94
CA LEU A 248 -11.18 8.12 3.09
C LEU A 248 -12.25 8.41 4.16
N GLN A 249 -13.44 8.85 3.74
CA GLN A 249 -14.56 9.10 4.65
C GLN A 249 -15.06 7.81 5.34
N SER A 250 -15.08 6.67 4.64
CA SER A 250 -15.52 5.39 5.21
C SER A 250 -14.59 4.83 6.29
N VAL A 251 -13.32 5.22 6.29
CA VAL A 251 -12.32 4.80 7.29
C VAL A 251 -12.00 5.90 8.31
N GLY A 252 -12.81 6.96 8.36
CA GLY A 252 -12.61 8.08 9.30
C GLY A 252 -11.36 8.93 9.03
N LEU A 253 -10.80 8.85 7.83
CA LEU A 253 -9.63 9.63 7.41
C LEU A 253 -10.05 10.92 6.71
N CYS A 254 -9.34 12.00 7.03
CA CYS A 254 -9.60 13.33 6.49
C CYS A 254 -9.19 13.42 5.01
N THR A 255 -10.09 13.92 4.16
CA THR A 255 -9.80 14.20 2.75
C THR A 255 -8.87 15.39 2.60
N HIS A 256 -8.21 15.52 1.44
CA HIS A 256 -7.32 16.65 1.17
C HIS A 256 -8.05 18.01 1.24
N LYS A 257 -9.33 18.07 0.86
CA LYS A 257 -10.17 19.27 0.98
C LYS A 257 -10.47 19.60 2.44
N GLU A 258 -10.86 18.60 3.23
CA GLU A 258 -11.12 18.78 4.67
C GLU A 258 -9.84 19.19 5.41
N TYR A 259 -8.70 18.62 5.06
CA TYR A 259 -7.40 19.02 5.61
C TYR A 259 -7.07 20.49 5.28
N GLN A 260 -7.32 20.94 4.06
CA GLN A 260 -7.13 22.35 3.68
C GLN A 260 -8.09 23.28 4.44
N GLN A 261 -9.35 22.91 4.61
CA GLN A 261 -10.32 23.67 5.40
C GLN A 261 -9.93 23.73 6.88
N LEU A 262 -9.50 22.61 7.45
CA LEU A 262 -8.99 22.53 8.82
C LEU A 262 -7.78 23.46 8.99
N LYS A 263 -6.82 23.40 8.07
CA LYS A 263 -5.63 24.27 8.06
C LYS A 263 -5.99 25.76 7.99
N LEU A 264 -6.96 26.13 7.15
CA LEU A 264 -7.45 27.51 7.06
C LEU A 264 -8.18 27.96 8.33
N SER A 265 -8.96 27.08 8.95
CA SER A 265 -9.65 27.37 10.21
C SER A 265 -8.69 27.59 11.38
N MET A 266 -7.59 26.83 11.44
CA MET A 266 -6.53 27.02 12.44
C MET A 266 -5.82 28.37 12.29
N ILE A 267 -5.60 28.83 11.05
CA ILE A 267 -5.01 30.14 10.76
C ILE A 267 -5.96 31.28 11.18
N GLN A 268 -7.27 31.11 11.03
CA GLN A 268 -8.27 32.10 11.47
C GLN A 268 -8.40 32.18 13.00
N ILE A 269 -8.28 31.04 13.71
CA ILE A 269 -8.31 31.00 15.18
C ILE A 269 -7.08 31.71 15.76
N GLN A 270 -5.91 31.59 15.14
CA GLN A 270 -4.70 32.32 15.55
C GLN A 270 -4.84 33.84 15.35
N LYS A 271 -5.50 34.30 14.28
CA LYS A 271 -5.74 35.74 14.04
C LYS A 271 -6.74 36.37 15.02
N ARG A 272 -7.63 35.60 15.65
CA ARG A 272 -8.57 36.11 16.67
C ARG A 272 -7.94 36.23 18.07
N LYS A 273 -6.74 35.67 18.32
CA LYS A 273 -6.09 35.71 19.65
C LYS A 273 -5.10 36.87 19.86
N LEU A 274 -5.06 37.86 18.98
CA LEU A 274 -4.20 39.05 19.15
C LEU A 274 -5.03 40.34 19.16
N LYS A 275 -5.55 40.68 20.35
CA LYS A 275 -5.60 42.06 20.85
C LYS A 275 -5.24 42.02 22.34
N PRO A 276 -4.04 42.47 22.74
CA PRO A 276 -3.79 42.84 24.11
C PRO A 276 -4.67 44.05 24.44
N SER A 277 -5.41 43.98 25.53
CA SER A 277 -5.98 45.18 26.14
C SER A 277 -4.82 46.06 26.60
N GLU A 278 -4.59 47.17 25.90
CA GLU A 278 -3.82 48.27 26.49
C GLU A 278 -4.61 48.78 27.70
N LYS A 279 -4.05 48.51 28.88
CA LYS A 279 -4.31 49.32 30.06
C LYS A 279 -3.57 50.63 29.86
N THR A 280 -4.29 51.75 29.90
CA THR A 280 -3.68 53.02 30.30
C THR A 280 -4.57 53.72 31.30
N LYS A 281 -3.88 54.20 32.34
CA LYS A 281 -4.28 54.94 33.53
C LYS A 281 -5.32 56.03 33.30
#